data_AF-A0A967ENL7-F1
#
_entry.id   AF-A0A967ENL7-F1
#
_cell.length_a   1.000
_cell.length_b   1.000
_cell.length_c   1.000
_cell.angle_alpha   90.00
_cell.angle_beta   90.00
_cell.angle_gamma   90.00
#
_symmetry.space_group_name_H-M   'P 1'
#
loop_
_entity.id
_entity.type
_entity.pdbx_description
1 polymer ?
#
loop_
_entity_poly.entity_id
_entity_poly.type
_entity_poly.pdbx_seq_one_letter_code
_entity_poly.pdbx_strand_id
1 'polypeptide(L)'
;MKNRLFISIAILTASAIASAETLPMPPSFKAETNAMEILEQYPLGVITEYAAGIHHGKADETLSLPNGLTGWKFVVGGMLVEKEFVTPSGEKQTITQTIKEHITKTYILVFSNGKVVDVLYHDEDRKNHITALLAQVLKNKSM
;
A
#
# COMPACT_ATOMS: atom_id res chain seq x y z
N MET A 1 36.49 -68.43 9.30
CA MET A 1 35.40 -68.08 8.36
C MET A 1 35.00 -66.63 8.62
N LYS A 2 35.01 -65.76 7.60
CA LYS A 2 34.85 -64.30 7.73
C LYS A 2 33.37 -63.93 7.82
N ASN A 3 32.93 -63.35 8.94
CA ASN A 3 31.62 -62.71 9.04
C ASN A 3 31.66 -61.36 8.31
N ARG A 4 30.76 -61.16 7.34
CA ARG A 4 30.58 -59.86 6.67
C ARG A 4 29.34 -59.18 7.24
N LEU A 5 29.56 -58.06 7.93
CA LEU A 5 28.51 -57.18 8.43
C LEU A 5 28.03 -56.28 7.28
N PHE A 6 26.76 -56.39 6.92
CA PHE A 6 26.11 -55.48 5.97
C PHE A 6 25.50 -54.31 6.75
N ILE A 7 25.98 -53.10 6.50
CA ILE A 7 25.42 -51.86 7.07
C ILE A 7 24.46 -51.29 6.02
N SER A 8 23.15 -51.37 6.28
CA SER A 8 22.13 -50.70 5.48
C SER A 8 22.07 -49.23 5.85
N ILE A 9 22.36 -48.35 4.88
CA ILE A 9 22.17 -46.89 5.01
C ILE A 9 20.71 -46.60 4.67
N ALA A 10 19.93 -46.23 5.68
CA ALA A 10 18.60 -45.66 5.47
C ALA A 10 18.75 -44.17 5.10
N ILE A 11 18.43 -43.82 3.86
CA ILE A 11 18.38 -42.44 3.41
C ILE A 11 17.05 -41.86 3.92
N LEU A 12 17.09 -41.07 4.98
CA LEU A 12 15.95 -40.22 5.37
C LEU A 12 15.88 -39.03 4.39
N THR A 13 14.96 -39.09 3.45
CA THR A 13 14.56 -37.91 2.68
C THR A 13 13.68 -37.03 3.56
N ALA A 14 14.28 -35.99 4.15
CA ALA A 14 13.53 -34.91 4.79
C ALA A 14 12.88 -34.07 3.69
N SER A 15 11.59 -34.30 3.41
CA SER A 15 10.79 -33.42 2.57
C SER A 15 10.51 -32.13 3.35
N ALA A 16 11.30 -31.09 3.11
CA ALA A 16 10.96 -29.75 3.58
C ALA A 16 9.72 -29.27 2.81
N ILE A 17 8.56 -29.30 3.47
CA ILE A 17 7.35 -28.67 2.95
C ILE A 17 7.59 -27.16 3.08
N ALA A 18 7.92 -26.51 1.97
CA ALA A 18 7.91 -25.06 1.89
C ALA A 18 6.46 -24.60 2.07
N SER A 19 6.14 -24.06 3.26
CA SER A 19 4.88 -23.37 3.46
C SER A 19 4.91 -22.12 2.58
N ALA A 20 3.97 -21.99 1.65
CA ALA A 20 3.79 -20.75 0.91
C ALA A 20 3.32 -19.69 1.93
N GLU A 21 4.25 -18.88 2.43
CA GLU A 21 3.92 -17.78 3.32
C GLU A 21 2.98 -16.83 2.58
N THR A 22 1.73 -16.75 3.03
CA THR A 22 0.78 -15.77 2.53
C THR A 22 1.25 -14.39 2.95
N LEU A 23 1.58 -13.53 1.99
CA LEU A 23 1.95 -12.14 2.25
C LEU A 23 0.85 -11.44 3.06
N PRO A 24 1.21 -10.61 4.05
CA PRO A 24 0.22 -9.84 4.81
C PRO A 24 -0.53 -8.92 3.84
N MET A 25 -1.84 -8.82 4.02
CA MET A 25 -2.65 -7.87 3.26
C MET A 25 -2.45 -6.47 3.83
N PRO A 26 -2.08 -5.46 3.00
CA PRO A 26 -2.02 -4.09 3.49
C PRO A 26 -3.44 -3.60 3.84
N PRO A 27 -3.58 -2.63 4.77
CA PRO A 27 -4.88 -1.99 5.03
C PRO A 27 -5.33 -1.17 3.81
N SER A 28 -6.63 -1.18 3.51
CA SER A 28 -7.20 -0.38 2.42
C SER A 28 -7.38 1.09 2.82
N PHE A 29 -7.18 2.01 1.88
CA PHE A 29 -7.42 3.43 2.08
C PHE A 29 -8.90 3.76 1.93
N LYS A 30 -9.50 4.37 2.96
CA LYS A 30 -10.89 4.85 2.94
C LYS A 30 -11.00 6.22 3.58
N ALA A 31 -12.03 6.97 3.20
CA ALA A 31 -12.25 8.33 3.70
C ALA A 31 -12.58 8.33 5.20
N GLU A 32 -13.36 7.35 5.65
CA GLU A 32 -13.86 7.20 7.01
C GLU A 32 -12.84 6.61 8.00
N THR A 33 -11.79 5.94 7.51
CA THR A 33 -10.82 5.26 8.38
C THR A 33 -9.86 6.24 9.04
N ASN A 34 -9.49 5.95 10.29
CA ASN A 34 -8.46 6.68 11.01
C ASN A 34 -7.09 6.41 10.34
N ALA A 35 -6.43 7.48 9.89
CA ALA A 35 -5.14 7.36 9.22
C ALA A 35 -4.06 6.75 10.12
N MET A 36 -4.05 7.08 11.42
CA MET A 36 -3.06 6.53 12.35
C MET A 36 -3.16 5.01 12.44
N GLU A 37 -4.39 4.48 12.51
CA GLU A 37 -4.64 3.04 12.57
C GLU A 37 -4.12 2.31 11.32
N ILE A 38 -4.33 2.89 10.13
CA ILE A 38 -3.79 2.38 8.85
C ILE A 38 -2.25 2.39 8.89
N LEU A 39 -1.66 3.52 9.26
CA LEU A 39 -0.21 3.75 9.20
C LEU A 39 0.56 2.88 10.20
N GLU A 40 0.01 2.64 11.38
CA GLU A 40 0.57 1.74 12.40
C GLU A 40 0.59 0.27 11.98
N GLN A 41 -0.33 -0.14 11.11
CA GLN A 41 -0.49 -1.54 10.69
C GLN A 41 0.12 -1.81 9.31
N TYR A 42 0.56 -0.79 8.59
CA TYR A 42 1.03 -0.96 7.23
C TYR A 42 2.33 -1.81 7.20
N PRO A 43 2.36 -2.95 6.47
CA PRO A 43 3.48 -3.88 6.47
C PRO A 43 4.67 -3.40 5.61
N LEU A 44 5.39 -2.41 6.14
CA LEU A 44 6.56 -1.80 5.50
C LEU A 44 7.68 -2.82 5.25
N GLY A 45 8.35 -2.71 4.10
CA GLY A 45 9.44 -3.58 3.67
C GLY A 45 9.02 -4.99 3.21
N VAL A 46 7.73 -5.31 3.30
CA VAL A 46 7.17 -6.63 2.93
C VAL A 46 6.39 -6.55 1.61
N ILE A 47 5.51 -5.56 1.47
CA ILE A 47 4.62 -5.43 0.31
C ILE A 47 5.42 -5.04 -0.94
N THR A 48 5.33 -5.86 -1.98
CA THR A 48 5.91 -5.55 -3.29
C THR A 48 5.05 -4.54 -4.05
N GLU A 49 5.63 -3.85 -5.02
CA GLU A 49 4.90 -2.95 -5.93
C GLU A 49 3.76 -3.67 -6.66
N TYR A 50 3.99 -4.92 -7.10
CA TYR A 50 2.94 -5.74 -7.69
C TYR A 50 1.80 -6.03 -6.70
N ALA A 51 2.12 -6.46 -5.47
CA ALA A 51 1.11 -6.74 -4.46
C ALA A 51 0.32 -5.47 -4.05
N ALA A 52 1.01 -4.33 -3.96
CA ALA A 52 0.37 -3.04 -3.74
C ALA A 52 -0.60 -2.69 -4.87
N GLY A 53 -0.22 -2.93 -6.14
CA GLY A 53 -1.09 -2.70 -7.30
C GLY A 53 -2.31 -3.62 -7.34
N ILE A 54 -2.15 -4.89 -6.96
CA ILE A 54 -3.28 -5.82 -6.83
C ILE A 54 -4.24 -5.38 -5.71
N HIS A 55 -3.71 -4.87 -4.59
CA HIS A 55 -4.54 -4.48 -3.45
C HIS A 55 -5.23 -3.13 -3.62
N HIS A 56 -4.48 -2.10 -4.00
CA HIS A 56 -4.98 -0.71 -4.06
C HIS A 56 -5.50 -0.33 -5.45
N GLY A 57 -5.21 -1.13 -6.48
CA GLY A 57 -5.52 -0.81 -7.86
C GLY A 57 -4.55 0.22 -8.45
N LYS A 58 -5.02 0.92 -9.49
CA LYS A 58 -4.24 1.95 -10.18
C LYS A 58 -4.14 3.20 -9.31
N ALA A 59 -2.93 3.72 -9.14
CA ALA A 59 -2.70 5.00 -8.48
C ALA A 59 -3.30 6.18 -9.27
N ASP A 60 -3.73 7.23 -8.56
CA ASP A 60 -4.17 8.48 -9.18
C ASP A 60 -3.00 9.17 -9.91
N GLU A 61 -1.81 9.08 -9.31
CA GLU A 61 -0.58 9.63 -9.89
C GLU A 61 0.64 8.81 -9.46
N THR A 62 1.59 8.63 -10.38
CA THR A 62 2.93 8.13 -10.07
C THR A 62 3.90 9.31 -10.00
N LEU A 63 4.60 9.43 -8.88
CA LEU A 63 5.46 10.55 -8.52
C LEU A 63 6.93 10.13 -8.57
N SER A 64 7.80 11.02 -9.04
CA SER A 64 9.24 10.97 -8.71
C SER A 64 9.46 11.90 -7.52
N LEU A 65 9.82 11.33 -6.37
CA LEU A 65 10.00 12.07 -5.14
C LEU A 65 11.39 12.75 -5.10
N PRO A 66 11.57 13.84 -4.32
CA PRO A 66 12.85 14.57 -4.27
C PRO A 66 14.06 13.74 -3.84
N ASN A 67 13.84 12.62 -3.13
CA ASN A 67 14.87 11.67 -2.74
C ASN A 67 15.20 10.63 -3.83
N GLY A 68 14.63 10.77 -5.03
CA GLY A 68 14.82 9.85 -6.16
C GLY A 68 13.96 8.58 -6.10
N LEU A 69 13.14 8.40 -5.07
CA LEU A 69 12.25 7.25 -4.95
C LEU A 69 10.95 7.45 -5.73
N THR A 70 10.32 6.33 -6.11
CA THR A 70 8.99 6.34 -6.74
C THR A 70 7.91 6.42 -5.67
N GLY A 71 6.91 7.28 -5.89
CA GLY A 71 5.71 7.38 -5.07
C GLY A 71 4.45 7.03 -5.86
N TRP A 72 3.50 6.32 -5.27
CA TRP A 72 2.15 6.18 -5.83
C TRP A 72 1.15 6.91 -4.96
N LYS A 73 0.46 7.90 -5.53
CA LYS A 73 -0.51 8.74 -4.84
C LYS A 73 -1.92 8.17 -4.98
N PHE A 74 -2.62 8.12 -3.86
CA PHE A 74 -4.03 7.77 -3.74
C PHE A 74 -4.75 8.87 -2.97
N VAL A 75 -5.80 9.41 -3.55
CA VAL A 75 -6.67 10.41 -2.96
C VAL A 75 -7.99 9.73 -2.65
N VAL A 76 -8.37 9.73 -1.37
CA VAL A 76 -9.65 9.16 -0.91
C VAL A 76 -10.49 10.25 -0.25
N GLY A 77 -11.80 10.18 -0.45
CA GLY A 77 -12.73 11.25 -0.07
C GLY A 77 -12.96 12.26 -1.20
N GLY A 78 -13.52 13.42 -0.85
CA GLY A 78 -14.09 14.36 -1.82
C GLY A 78 -15.50 13.96 -2.28
N MET A 79 -16.29 14.94 -2.75
CA MET A 79 -17.60 14.67 -3.36
C MET A 79 -17.45 14.54 -4.87
N LEU A 80 -17.98 13.45 -5.42
CA LEU A 80 -18.27 13.36 -6.85
C LEU A 80 -19.49 14.24 -7.13
N VAL A 81 -19.31 15.25 -7.96
CA VAL A 81 -20.42 16.01 -8.53
C VAL A 81 -20.49 15.74 -10.02
N GLU A 82 -21.71 15.63 -10.51
CA GLU A 82 -21.96 15.69 -11.93
C GLU A 82 -21.99 17.17 -12.34
N LYS A 83 -21.15 17.54 -13.31
CA LYS A 83 -21.24 18.86 -13.95
C LYS A 83 -21.67 18.68 -15.40
N GLU A 84 -22.70 19.44 -15.77
CA GLU A 84 -23.06 19.64 -17.17
C GLU A 84 -22.13 20.69 -17.80
N PHE A 85 -21.53 20.34 -18.92
CA PHE A 85 -20.77 21.26 -19.78
C PHE A 85 -21.40 21.31 -21.16
N VAL A 86 -21.34 22.49 -21.77
CA VAL A 86 -21.73 22.67 -23.17
C VAL A 86 -20.45 22.74 -24.00
N THR A 87 -20.29 21.84 -24.96
CA THR A 87 -19.16 21.85 -25.88
C THR A 87 -19.22 23.09 -26.79
N PRO A 88 -18.12 23.45 -27.47
CA PRO A 88 -18.15 24.51 -28.49
C PRO A 88 -19.14 24.24 -29.63
N SER A 89 -19.55 22.99 -29.84
CA SER A 89 -20.59 22.61 -30.81
C SER A 89 -22.03 22.76 -30.27
N GLY A 90 -22.21 23.16 -29.00
CA GLY A 90 -23.51 23.32 -28.36
C GLY A 90 -24.08 22.05 -27.73
N GLU A 91 -23.33 20.94 -27.73
CA GLU A 91 -23.76 19.67 -27.16
C GLU A 91 -23.59 19.68 -25.64
N LYS A 92 -24.60 19.20 -24.90
CA LYS A 92 -24.50 19.04 -23.45
C LYS A 92 -23.84 17.71 -23.11
N GLN A 93 -22.82 17.75 -22.27
CA GLN A 93 -22.14 16.57 -21.73
C GLN A 93 -22.13 16.62 -20.21
N THR A 94 -22.55 15.54 -19.57
CA THR A 94 -22.42 15.36 -18.12
C THR A 94 -21.11 14.64 -17.85
N ILE A 95 -20.21 15.28 -17.10
CA ILE A 95 -19.00 14.64 -16.62
C ILE A 95 -19.04 14.55 -15.09
N THR A 96 -18.65 13.39 -14.56
CA THR A 96 -18.43 13.23 -13.12
C THR A 96 -17.08 13.83 -12.78
N GLN A 97 -17.07 14.83 -11.90
CA GLN A 97 -15.87 15.49 -11.40
C GLN A 97 -15.81 15.36 -9.88
N THR A 98 -14.65 15.02 -9.34
CA THR A 98 -14.40 15.15 -7.90
C THR A 98 -14.22 16.63 -7.57
N ILE A 99 -15.15 17.23 -6.82
CA ILE A 99 -14.95 18.54 -6.21
C ILE A 99 -14.21 18.33 -4.87
N LYS A 100 -13.07 19.01 -4.74
CA LYS A 100 -12.18 18.98 -3.57
C LYS A 100 -12.71 19.74 -2.34
N GLU A 101 -13.92 20.28 -2.38
CA GLU A 101 -14.51 21.08 -1.28
C GLU A 101 -14.83 20.26 -0.01
N HIS A 102 -14.54 18.96 0.02
CA HIS A 102 -14.70 18.09 1.18
C HIS A 102 -13.47 17.21 1.42
N ILE A 103 -13.09 17.05 2.70
CA ILE A 103 -12.04 16.18 3.27
C ILE A 103 -11.45 15.20 2.25
N THR A 104 -10.35 15.62 1.63
CA THR A 104 -9.50 14.74 0.82
C THR A 104 -8.32 14.27 1.65
N LYS A 105 -8.22 12.96 1.83
CA LYS A 105 -7.07 12.31 2.44
C LYS A 105 -6.17 11.79 1.33
N THR A 106 -4.89 12.15 1.39
CA THR A 106 -3.89 11.67 0.44
C THR A 106 -2.98 10.67 1.12
N TYR A 107 -2.82 9.51 0.50
CA TYR A 107 -1.84 8.49 0.87
C TYR A 107 -0.84 8.34 -0.27
N ILE A 108 0.46 8.33 0.04
CA ILE A 108 1.52 8.10 -0.94
C ILE A 108 2.32 6.88 -0.51
N LEU A 109 2.24 5.79 -1.27
CA LEU A 109 3.13 4.65 -1.09
C LEU A 109 4.51 5.02 -1.62
N VAL A 110 5.55 4.88 -0.81
CA VAL A 110 6.93 5.15 -1.21
C VAL A 110 7.62 3.83 -1.48
N PHE A 111 8.21 3.68 -2.67
CA PHE A 111 8.87 2.44 -3.09
C PHE A 111 10.39 2.57 -3.09
N SER A 112 11.05 1.52 -2.62
CA SER A 112 12.48 1.29 -2.83
C SER A 112 12.71 -0.20 -3.07
N ASN A 113 13.54 -0.52 -4.07
CA ASN A 113 13.83 -1.89 -4.48
C ASN A 113 12.57 -2.76 -4.71
N GLY A 114 11.54 -2.16 -5.33
CA GLY A 114 10.27 -2.83 -5.65
C GLY A 114 9.37 -3.15 -4.45
N LYS A 115 9.63 -2.56 -3.27
CA LYS A 115 8.81 -2.74 -2.06
C LYS A 115 8.38 -1.41 -1.45
N VAL A 116 7.23 -1.40 -0.78
CA VAL A 116 6.75 -0.24 -0.02
C VAL A 116 7.63 -0.07 1.22
N VAL A 117 8.32 1.06 1.34
CA VAL A 117 9.23 1.38 2.47
C VAL A 117 8.67 2.43 3.42
N ASP A 118 7.71 3.24 2.96
CA ASP A 118 6.94 4.15 3.80
C ASP A 118 5.56 4.41 3.17
N VAL A 119 4.64 4.96 3.97
CA VAL A 119 3.38 5.52 3.50
C VAL A 119 3.25 6.92 4.06
N LEU A 120 3.23 7.93 3.19
CA LEU A 120 3.04 9.32 3.58
C LEU A 120 1.54 9.61 3.60
N TYR A 121 1.06 10.21 4.68
CA TYR A 121 -0.31 10.68 4.80
C TYR A 121 -0.37 12.19 4.86
N HIS A 122 -1.34 12.76 4.16
CA HIS A 122 -1.72 14.16 4.29
C HIS A 122 -3.23 14.33 4.32
N ASP A 123 -3.69 15.16 5.26
CA ASP A 123 -5.06 15.68 5.35
C ASP A 123 -5.02 17.18 5.08
N GLU A 124 -5.58 17.62 3.93
CA GLU A 124 -5.55 19.03 3.52
C GLU A 124 -6.26 19.94 4.55
N ASP A 125 -7.38 19.49 5.10
CA ASP A 125 -8.20 20.29 6.02
C ASP A 125 -7.57 20.42 7.40
N ARG A 126 -7.01 19.31 7.91
CA ARG A 126 -6.43 19.27 9.27
C ARG A 126 -4.96 19.71 9.29
N LYS A 127 -4.35 19.97 8.13
CA LYS A 127 -2.90 20.18 7.97
C LYS A 127 -2.08 19.11 8.69
N ASN A 128 -2.62 17.90 8.72
CA ASN A 128 -1.99 16.78 9.41
C ASN A 128 -1.09 16.06 8.41
N HIS A 129 0.13 15.78 8.84
CA HIS A 129 1.13 15.04 8.09
C HIS A 129 1.74 14.01 9.02
N ILE A 130 1.71 12.75 8.62
CA ILE A 130 2.34 11.66 9.35
C ILE A 130 2.74 10.57 8.35
N THR A 131 3.76 9.79 8.70
CA THR A 131 4.17 8.64 7.90
C THR A 131 3.98 7.35 8.67
N ALA A 132 3.89 6.23 7.95
CA ALA A 132 3.82 4.91 8.57
C ALA A 132 5.05 4.62 9.42
N LEU A 133 6.25 4.99 8.95
CA LEU A 133 7.47 4.87 9.76
C LEU A 133 7.35 5.62 11.09
N LEU A 134 6.91 6.89 11.07
CA LEU A 134 6.76 7.68 12.29
C LEU A 134 5.67 7.10 13.21
N ALA A 135 4.52 6.72 12.65
CA ALA A 135 3.41 6.15 13.41
C ALA A 135 3.84 4.87 14.15
N GLN A 136 4.58 3.98 13.50
CA GLN A 136 5.07 2.74 14.09
C GLN A 136 6.14 2.99 15.17
N VAL A 137 7.02 3.97 14.98
CA VAL A 137 7.97 4.39 16.02
C VAL A 137 7.27 4.94 17.25
N LEU A 138 6.22 5.77 17.07
CA LEU A 138 5.46 6.33 18.19
C LEU A 138 4.71 5.24 18.96
N LYS A 139 4.06 4.31 18.25
CA LYS A 139 3.39 3.15 18.85
C LYS A 139 4.37 2.34 19.71
N ASN A 140 5.53 2.00 19.17
CA ASN A 140 6.54 1.21 19.90
C ASN A 140 7.12 1.92 21.13
N LYS A 141 7.10 3.27 21.17
CA LYS A 141 7.53 4.05 22.34
C LYS A 141 6.45 4.19 23.42
N SER A 142 5.18 3.96 23.08
CA SER A 142 4.05 4.04 24.00
C SER A 142 3.72 2.71 24.69
N MET A 143 4.39 1.63 24.29
CA MET A 143 4.35 0.30 24.91
C MET A 143 5.44 0.15 25.96
#